data_AF-A0A961R054-F1
#
_entry.id   AF-A0A961R054-F1
#
_cell.length_a   1.000
_cell.length_b   1.000
_cell.length_c   1.000
_cell.angle_alpha   90.00
_cell.angle_beta   90.00
_cell.angle_gamma   90.00
#
_symmetry.space_group_name_H-M   'P 1'
#
loop_
_entity.id
_entity.type
_entity.pdbx_description
1 polymer ?
#
loop_
_entity_poly.entity_id
_entity_poly.type
_entity_poly.pdbx_seq_one_letter_code
_entity_poly.pdbx_strand_id
1 'polypeptide(L)'
;MSKRILHVVSNVAHYADPSEPTGLWLSELTHAHDVFAAKGCTQRIVSPNGGVSPLEPRALKWPLLDASAKAWLDDPGRMALLASTARP
;
A
#
# COMPACT_ATOMS: atom_id res chain seq x y z
N MET A 1 10.39 15.46 -18.85
CA MET A 1 9.20 14.61 -18.62
C MET A 1 9.45 13.80 -17.34
N SER A 2 8.55 13.86 -16.35
CA SER A 2 8.67 12.99 -15.17
C SER A 2 8.29 11.56 -15.54
N LYS A 3 9.02 10.57 -14.99
CA LYS A 3 8.69 9.15 -15.15
C LYS A 3 7.40 8.84 -14.38
N ARG A 4 6.54 8.00 -14.95
CA ARG A 4 5.26 7.60 -14.35
C ARG A 4 5.36 6.16 -13.85
N ILE A 5 4.94 5.92 -12.61
CA ILE A 5 4.90 4.60 -11.96
C ILE A 5 3.46 4.28 -11.57
N LEU A 6 3.02 3.06 -11.89
CA LEU A 6 1.73 2.52 -11.46
C LEU A 6 1.99 1.38 -10.48
N HIS A 7 1.59 1.56 -9.23
CA HIS A 7 1.60 0.53 -8.22
C HIS A 7 0.26 -0.18 -8.23
N VAL A 8 0.26 -1.50 -8.44
CA VAL A 8 -0.95 -2.32 -8.40
C VAL A 8 -0.95 -3.09 -7.09
N VAL A 9 -1.94 -2.85 -6.23
CA VAL A 9 -2.08 -3.49 -4.92
C VAL A 9 -3.29 -4.42 -4.88
N SER A 10 -3.35 -5.27 -3.87
CA SER A 10 -4.39 -6.28 -3.73
C SER A 10 -5.69 -5.71 -3.16
N ASN A 11 -6.83 -6.30 -3.51
CA ASN A 11 -8.10 -6.14 -2.79
C ASN A 11 -8.43 -7.35 -1.90
N VAL A 12 -7.58 -8.37 -1.86
CA VAL A 12 -7.81 -9.62 -1.12
C VAL A 12 -7.54 -9.42 0.36
N ALA A 13 -8.55 -9.66 1.21
CA ALA A 13 -8.50 -9.39 2.65
C ALA A 13 -8.30 -10.64 3.54
N HIS A 14 -8.36 -11.84 2.95
CA HIS A 14 -8.17 -13.10 3.66
C HIS A 14 -7.63 -14.17 2.69
N TYR A 15 -7.03 -15.23 3.23
CA TYR A 15 -6.63 -16.40 2.44
C TYR A 15 -7.85 -17.24 2.02
N ALA A 16 -7.63 -18.46 1.50
CA ALA A 16 -8.75 -19.35 1.17
C ALA A 16 -9.67 -19.60 2.38
N ASP A 17 -9.10 -19.65 3.59
CA ASP A 17 -9.85 -19.59 4.84
C ASP A 17 -10.25 -18.12 5.16
N PRO A 18 -11.54 -17.79 5.24
CA PRO A 18 -12.00 -16.43 5.55
C PRO A 18 -11.63 -15.95 6.96
N SER A 19 -11.27 -16.85 7.88
CA SER A 19 -10.85 -16.52 9.25
C SER A 19 -9.38 -16.08 9.34
N GLU A 20 -8.59 -16.32 8.30
CA GLU A 20 -7.19 -15.94 8.23
C GLU A 20 -7.03 -14.63 7.42
N PRO A 21 -6.95 -13.46 8.09
CA PRO A 21 -6.82 -12.19 7.38
C PRO A 21 -5.47 -12.07 6.68
N THR A 22 -5.48 -11.38 5.54
CA THR A 22 -4.27 -10.98 4.80
C THR A 22 -4.50 -9.65 4.10
N GLY A 23 -3.50 -9.18 3.35
CA GLY A 23 -3.60 -7.95 2.58
C GLY A 23 -2.26 -7.52 2.02
N LEU A 24 -2.18 -6.24 1.68
CA LEU A 24 -0.94 -5.59 1.30
C LEU A 24 0.03 -5.57 2.49
N TRP A 25 1.24 -6.09 2.28
CA TRP A 25 2.35 -5.87 3.20
C TRP A 25 2.84 -4.42 3.04
N LEU A 26 2.49 -3.55 3.99
CA LEU A 26 2.61 -2.09 3.80
C LEU A 26 4.03 -1.66 3.41
N SER A 27 5.06 -2.16 4.10
CA SER A 27 6.44 -1.74 3.83
C SER A 27 6.94 -2.09 2.43
N GLU A 28 6.39 -3.12 1.77
CA GLU A 28 6.75 -3.43 0.37
C GLU A 28 6.36 -2.29 -0.57
N LEU A 29 5.18 -1.69 -0.36
CA LEU A 29 4.73 -0.53 -1.10
C LEU A 29 5.52 0.73 -0.71
N THR A 30 5.61 1.01 0.59
CA THR A 30 6.11 2.30 1.06
C THR A 30 7.58 2.50 0.72
N HIS A 31 8.40 1.46 0.81
CA HIS A 31 9.81 1.51 0.38
C HIS A 31 9.97 1.91 -1.08
N ALA A 32 9.24 1.25 -1.99
CA ALA A 32 9.30 1.59 -3.41
C ALA A 32 8.76 3.00 -3.67
N HIS A 33 7.63 3.34 -3.06
CA HIS A 33 6.98 4.63 -3.24
C HIS A 33 7.86 5.79 -2.77
N ASP A 34 8.47 5.68 -1.59
CA ASP A 34 9.34 6.71 -1.03
C ASP A 34 10.59 6.92 -1.90
N VAL A 35 11.21 5.84 -2.39
CA VAL A 35 12.36 5.92 -3.32
C VAL A 35 11.99 6.61 -4.64
N PHE A 36 10.84 6.30 -5.22
CA PHE A 36 10.41 6.94 -6.46
C PHE A 36 9.97 8.39 -6.26
N ALA A 37 9.36 8.72 -5.12
CA ALA A 37 9.00 10.09 -4.77
C ALA A 37 10.26 10.96 -4.65
N ALA A 38 11.30 10.47 -3.97
CA ALA A 38 12.59 11.15 -3.86
C ALA A 38 13.28 11.40 -5.22
N LYS A 39 12.96 10.61 -6.24
CA LYS A 39 13.45 10.77 -7.63
C LYS A 39 12.52 11.65 -8.49
N GLY A 40 11.47 12.23 -7.92
CA GLY A 40 10.52 13.08 -8.62
C GLY A 40 9.61 12.34 -9.61
N CYS A 41 9.45 11.02 -9.46
CA CYS A 41 8.50 10.26 -10.28
C CYS A 41 7.05 10.60 -9.91
N THR A 42 6.19 10.73 -10.92
CA THR A 42 4.74 10.75 -10.71
C THR A 42 4.24 9.33 -10.45
N GLN A 43 3.45 9.13 -9.39
CA GLN A 43 3.03 7.81 -8.95
C GLN A 43 1.52 7.72 -8.83
N ARG A 44 0.95 6.55 -9.10
CA ARG A 44 -0.46 6.23 -8.83
C ARG A 44 -0.58 4.85 -8.23
N ILE A 45 -1.53 4.68 -7.32
CA ILE A 45 -1.89 3.39 -6.72
C ILE A 45 -3.27 2.98 -7.26
N VAL A 46 -3.37 1.76 -7.74
CA VAL A 46 -4.60 1.13 -8.24
C VAL A 46 -4.75 -0.26 -7.66
N SER A 47 -5.95 -0.82 -7.73
CA SER A 47 -6.17 -2.24 -7.45
C SER A 47 -7.23 -2.82 -8.39
N PRO A 48 -7.26 -4.14 -8.62
CA PRO A 48 -8.15 -4.75 -9.63
C PRO A 48 -9.62 -4.35 -9.49
N ASN A 49 -10.11 -4.28 -8.25
CA ASN A 49 -11.48 -3.89 -7.93
C ASN A 49 -11.60 -2.43 -7.47
N GLY A 50 -10.52 -1.64 -7.51
CA GLY A 50 -10.49 -0.30 -6.93
C GLY A 50 -10.86 -0.30 -5.44
N GLY A 51 -11.18 0.87 -4.88
CA GLY A 51 -11.65 0.97 -3.51
C GLY A 51 -10.57 0.62 -2.48
N VAL A 52 -10.91 -0.19 -1.48
CA VAL A 52 -10.01 -0.45 -0.35
C VAL A 52 -8.97 -1.53 -0.71
N SER A 53 -7.71 -1.22 -0.46
CA SER A 53 -6.62 -2.21 -0.35
C SER A 53 -6.44 -2.58 1.14
N PRO A 54 -6.86 -3.79 1.58
CA PRO A 54 -6.65 -4.22 2.95
C PRO A 54 -5.15 -4.34 3.26
N LEU A 55 -4.77 -4.16 4.53
CA LEU A 55 -3.39 -4.32 4.98
C LEU A 55 -3.23 -5.66 5.70
N GLU A 56 -2.08 -6.30 5.49
CA GLU A 56 -1.68 -7.51 6.21
C GLU A 56 -1.46 -7.18 7.71
N PRO A 57 -2.29 -7.71 8.65
CA PRO A 57 -2.20 -7.34 10.06
C PRO A 57 -0.85 -7.67 10.71
N ARG A 58 -0.15 -8.70 10.23
CA ARG A 58 1.20 -9.06 10.73
C ARG A 58 2.23 -7.98 10.39
N ALA A 59 2.12 -7.35 9.23
CA ALA A 59 3.03 -6.29 8.76
C ALA A 59 2.95 -5.01 9.60
N LEU A 60 1.89 -4.85 10.41
CA LEU A 60 1.63 -3.65 11.23
C LEU A 60 2.14 -3.76 12.67
N LYS A 61 2.92 -4.81 12.98
CA LYS A 61 3.43 -5.08 14.34
C LYS A 61 4.95 -5.03 14.35
N TRP A 62 5.53 -4.64 15.49
CA TRP A 62 6.97 -4.75 15.69
C TRP A 62 7.39 -6.24 15.66
N PRO A 63 8.52 -6.60 14.99
CA PRO A 63 9.51 -5.75 14.33
C PRO A 63 9.27 -5.51 12.82
N LEU A 64 8.13 -5.95 12.28
CA LEU A 64 7.81 -5.89 10.85
C LEU A 64 7.33 -4.50 10.40
N LEU A 65 6.75 -3.73 11.31
CA LEU A 65 6.41 -2.32 11.10
C LEU A 65 7.67 -1.47 11.24
N ASP A 66 8.33 -1.20 10.11
CA ASP A 66 9.49 -0.32 10.03
C ASP A 66 9.11 1.17 10.01
N ALA A 67 10.13 2.03 9.92
CA ALA A 67 9.96 3.48 9.92
C ALA A 67 9.18 4.02 8.71
N SER A 68 9.35 3.43 7.53
CA SER A 68 8.65 3.89 6.31
C SER A 68 7.17 3.54 6.39
N ALA A 69 6.85 2.30 6.75
CA ALA A 69 5.47 1.87 6.95
C ALA A 69 4.80 2.62 8.11
N LYS A 70 5.51 2.86 9.22
CA LYS A 70 4.99 3.68 10.32
C LYS A 70 4.68 5.11 9.89
N ALA A 71 5.57 5.76 9.14
CA ALA A 71 5.33 7.11 8.64
C ALA A 71 4.11 7.19 7.70
N TRP A 72 3.85 6.12 6.93
CA TRP A 72 2.63 6.01 6.14
C TRP A 72 1.37 5.87 6.99
N LEU A 73 1.38 5.01 8.01
CA LEU A 73 0.24 4.86 8.92
C LEU A 73 -0.11 6.16 9.66
N ASP A 74 0.91 6.94 10.01
CA ASP A 74 0.75 8.22 10.72
C ASP A 74 0.34 9.38 9.77
N ASP A 75 0.25 9.15 8.45
CA ASP A 75 -0.14 10.13 7.42
C ASP A 75 -1.51 9.79 6.80
N PRO A 76 -2.59 10.50 7.19
CA PRO A 76 -3.94 10.24 6.66
C PRO A 76 -4.05 10.43 5.13
N GLY A 77 -3.25 11.32 4.55
CA GLY A 77 -3.25 11.56 3.11
C GLY A 77 -2.68 10.38 2.34
N ARG A 78 -1.59 9.79 2.85
CA ARG A 78 -1.02 8.54 2.32
C ARG A 78 -2.00 7.37 2.47
N MET A 79 -2.63 7.24 3.64
CA MET A 79 -3.61 6.17 3.86
C MET A 79 -4.88 6.31 3.02
N ALA A 80 -5.30 7.53 2.68
CA ALA A 80 -6.43 7.77 1.78
C ALA A 80 -6.19 7.18 0.38
N LEU A 81 -4.93 7.10 -0.09
CA LEU A 81 -4.57 6.48 -1.36
C LEU A 81 -4.89 4.97 -1.38
N LEU A 82 -4.88 4.31 -0.21
CA LEU A 82 -5.18 2.89 -0.05
C LEU A 82 -6.66 2.62 0.29
N ALA A 83 -7.35 3.61 0.84
CA ALA A 83 -8.78 3.52 1.15
C ALA A 83 -9.67 3.62 -0.10
N SER A 84 -9.20 4.28 -1.16
CA SER A 84 -9.98 4.51 -2.39
C SER A 84 -9.09 4.50 -3.64
N THR A 85 -8.49 3.35 -3.95
CA THR A 85 -7.72 3.14 -5.17
C THR A 85 -8.63 3.22 -6.42
N ALA A 86 -8.06 3.63 -7.55
CA ALA A 86 -8.76 3.54 -8.84
C ALA A 86 -8.72 2.10 -9.38
N ARG A 87 -9.72 1.74 -10.20
CA ARG A 87 -9.67 0.53 -11.05
C ARG A 87 -8.81 0.78 -12.29
N PRO A 88 -7.95 -0.17 -12.71
CA PRO A 88 -7.22 -0.08 -13.96
C PRO A 88 -8.12 -0.22 -15.18
#